data_AF-A0A438LY76-F1
#
_entry.id   AF-A0A438LY76-F1
#
_cell.length_a   1.000
_cell.length_b   1.000
_cell.length_c   1.000
_cell.angle_alpha   90.00
_cell.angle_beta   90.00
_cell.angle_gamma   90.00
#
_symmetry.space_group_name_H-M   'P 1'
#
loop_
_entity.id
_entity.type
_entity.pdbx_description
1 polymer ?
#
loop_
_entity_poly.entity_id
_entity_poly.type
_entity_poly.pdbx_seq_one_letter_code
_entity_poly.pdbx_strand_id
1 'polypeptide(L)'
;MAAMTSSWIVWSLRVTATVHLAGVLAQAELAGLFVTGDVDLLTWHRNNAGFTHSALYLQLVAAILLWRPGRGPLWPALVSLGLVAAETVQVAAGQDRVLALHFPLGMAIFGLSAVFTVWTWRAGRRVSTS
;
A
#
# COMPACT_ATOMS: atom_id res chain seq x y z
N MET A 1 -20.88 -26.07 2.04
CA MET A 1 -20.17 -25.34 3.11
C MET A 1 -19.36 -24.22 2.49
N ALA A 2 -19.64 -22.96 2.81
CA ALA A 2 -18.74 -21.86 2.43
C ALA A 2 -17.42 -22.06 3.20
N ALA A 3 -16.31 -22.23 2.48
CA ALA A 3 -15.00 -22.34 3.13
C ALA A 3 -14.73 -21.02 3.85
N MET A 4 -14.64 -21.06 5.19
CA MET A 4 -14.23 -19.91 5.97
C MET A 4 -12.81 -19.54 5.57
N THR A 5 -12.60 -18.29 5.13
CA THR A 5 -11.27 -17.77 4.82
C THR A 5 -10.38 -17.91 6.04
N SER A 6 -9.19 -18.49 5.87
CA SER A 6 -8.28 -18.69 6.99
C SER A 6 -7.90 -17.35 7.62
N SER A 7 -7.96 -17.25 8.96
CA SER A 7 -7.77 -16.00 9.70
C SER A 7 -6.41 -15.38 9.43
N TRP A 8 -5.36 -16.19 9.25
CA TRP A 8 -4.01 -15.69 8.96
C TRP A 8 -3.95 -14.95 7.62
N ILE A 9 -4.68 -15.38 6.58
CA ILE A 9 -4.70 -14.72 5.27
C ILE A 9 -5.28 -13.30 5.40
N VAL A 10 -6.39 -13.18 6.14
CA VAL A 10 -7.06 -11.90 6.37
C VAL A 10 -6.17 -10.97 7.21
N TRP A 11 -5.53 -11.50 8.25
CA TRP A 11 -4.61 -10.75 9.08
C TRP A 11 -3.35 -10.31 8.32
N SER A 12 -2.77 -11.18 7.48
CA SER A 12 -1.65 -10.82 6.61
C SER A 12 -2.01 -9.63 5.73
N LEU A 13 -3.15 -9.66 5.04
CA LEU A 13 -3.58 -8.55 4.17
C LEU A 13 -3.76 -7.24 4.94
N ARG A 14 -4.37 -7.30 6.12
CA ARG A 14 -4.57 -6.13 7.00
C ARG A 14 -3.26 -5.52 7.45
N VAL A 15 -2.35 -6.34 7.96
CA VAL A 15 -1.05 -5.90 8.45
C VAL A 15 -0.25 -5.29 7.31
N THR A 16 -0.15 -5.96 6.17
CA THR A 16 0.60 -5.44 5.02
C THR A 16 -0.01 -4.14 4.48
N ALA A 17 -1.34 -4.02 4.44
CA ALA A 17 -1.99 -2.78 4.01
C ALA A 17 -1.76 -1.61 4.98
N THR A 18 -1.83 -1.87 6.28
CA THR A 18 -1.52 -0.86 7.29
C THR A 18 -0.04 -0.45 7.26
N VAL A 19 0.88 -1.40 7.11
CA VAL A 19 2.33 -1.09 6.97
C VAL A 19 2.59 -0.27 5.71
N HIS A 20 1.97 -0.65 4.59
CA HIS A 20 2.09 0.09 3.34
C HIS A 20 1.59 1.53 3.47
N LEU A 21 0.37 1.73 4.00
CA LEU A 21 -0.19 3.07 4.23
C LEU A 21 0.68 3.91 5.19
N ALA A 22 1.20 3.31 6.26
CA ALA A 22 2.09 3.99 7.19
C ALA A 22 3.39 4.43 6.48
N GLY A 23 3.96 3.56 5.63
CA GLY A 23 5.13 3.89 4.80
C GLY A 23 4.86 5.03 3.82
N VAL A 24 3.68 5.08 3.20
CA VAL A 24 3.26 6.18 2.32
C VAL A 24 3.09 7.50 3.08
N LEU A 25 2.55 7.47 4.31
CA LEU A 25 2.48 8.65 5.18
C LEU A 25 3.88 9.15 5.57
N ALA A 26 4.77 8.23 5.95
CA ALA A 26 6.17 8.56 6.25
C ALA A 26 6.91 9.13 5.02
N GLN A 27 6.62 8.62 3.81
CA GLN A 27 7.11 9.17 2.54
C GLN A 27 6.76 10.66 2.41
N ALA A 28 5.51 11.02 2.69
CA ALA A 28 5.01 12.40 2.61
C ALA A 28 5.65 13.32 3.67
N GLU A 29 5.79 12.84 4.91
CA GLU A 29 6.46 13.57 5.99
C GLU A 29 7.93 13.83 5.64
N LEU A 30 8.67 12.79 5.26
CA LEU A 30 10.09 12.90 4.89
C LEU A 30 10.30 13.85 3.70
N ALA A 31 9.40 13.80 2.70
CA ALA A 31 9.42 14.73 1.58
C ALA A 31 9.15 16.18 2.02
N GLY A 32 8.14 16.38 2.88
CA GLY A 32 7.79 17.70 3.40
C GLY A 32 8.91 18.32 4.22
N LEU A 33 9.53 17.53 5.10
CA LEU A 33 10.67 17.99 5.91
C LEU A 33 11.92 18.22 5.05
N PHE A 34 12.20 17.40 4.04
CA PHE A 34 13.28 17.66 3.08
C PHE A 34 13.16 19.04 2.44
N VAL A 35 11.94 19.45 2.05
CA VAL A 35 11.69 20.78 1.45
C VAL A 35 11.98 21.93 2.44
N THR A 36 12.00 21.67 3.74
CA THR A 36 12.40 22.68 4.75
C THR A 36 13.91 22.94 4.83
N GLY A 37 14.72 22.17 4.08
CA GLY A 37 16.16 22.41 3.91
C GLY A 37 17.06 21.32 4.49
N ASP A 38 16.50 20.32 5.18
CA ASP A 38 17.25 19.17 5.68
C ASP A 38 17.46 18.14 4.56
N VAL A 39 18.60 18.24 3.88
CA VAL A 39 18.94 17.42 2.71
C VAL A 39 19.18 15.94 3.04
N ASP A 40 19.50 15.60 4.29
CA ASP A 40 19.72 14.21 4.70
C ASP A 40 18.41 13.42 4.67
N LEU A 41 17.28 14.10 4.85
CA LEU A 41 15.95 13.51 4.74
C LEU A 41 15.62 13.01 3.33
N LEU A 42 16.33 13.45 2.29
CA LEU A 42 16.20 12.87 0.96
C LEU A 42 16.70 11.42 0.92
N THR A 43 17.77 11.10 1.66
CA THR A 43 18.27 9.73 1.78
C THR A 43 17.27 8.87 2.55
N TRP A 44 16.72 9.39 3.63
CA TRP A 44 15.65 8.71 4.38
C TRP A 44 14.40 8.49 3.55
N HIS A 45 13.99 9.48 2.76
CA HIS A 45 12.88 9.37 1.83
C HIS A 45 13.10 8.23 0.81
N ARG A 46 14.30 8.14 0.22
CA ARG A 46 14.66 7.02 -0.70
C ARG A 46 14.64 5.66 -0.01
N ASN A 47 15.23 5.56 1.19
CA ASN A 47 15.24 4.30 1.95
C ASN A 47 13.81 3.86 2.31
N ASN A 48 12.98 4.80 2.76
CA ASN A 48 11.58 4.54 3.05
C ASN A 48 10.79 4.15 1.78
N ALA A 49 11.10 4.72 0.61
CA ALA A 49 10.49 4.31 -0.66
C ALA A 49 10.77 2.82 -0.95
N GLY A 50 12.02 2.38 -0.79
CA GLY A 50 12.41 0.97 -0.98
C GLY A 50 11.68 0.03 -0.01
N PHE A 51 11.60 0.41 1.27
CA PHE A 51 10.86 -0.36 2.28
C PHE A 51 9.36 -0.43 1.97
N THR A 52 8.73 0.71 1.73
CA THR A 52 7.29 0.84 1.45
C THR A 52 6.90 0.04 0.22
N HIS A 53 7.69 0.16 -0.86
CA HIS A 53 7.46 -0.57 -2.09
C HIS A 53 7.61 -2.08 -1.91
N SER A 54 8.59 -2.51 -1.12
CA SER A 54 8.76 -3.93 -0.77
C SER A 54 7.58 -4.48 0.05
N ALA A 55 7.07 -3.69 1.00
CA ALA A 55 5.89 -4.05 1.79
C ALA A 55 4.63 -4.18 0.91
N LEU A 56 4.53 -3.37 -0.15
CA LEU A 56 3.42 -3.45 -1.10
C LEU A 56 3.43 -4.76 -1.91
N TYR A 57 4.60 -5.31 -2.25
CA TYR A 57 4.66 -6.66 -2.83
C TYR A 57 4.16 -7.72 -1.86
N LEU A 58 4.44 -7.61 -0.56
CA LEU A 58 3.87 -8.51 0.45
C LEU A 58 2.34 -8.37 0.52
N GLN A 59 1.81 -7.15 0.40
CA GLN A 59 0.37 -6.91 0.28
C GLN A 59 -0.22 -7.59 -0.96
N LEU A 60 0.44 -7.49 -2.12
CA LEU A 60 0.01 -8.16 -3.34
C LEU A 60 -0.04 -9.69 -3.16
N VAL A 61 0.99 -10.28 -2.53
CA VAL A 61 0.99 -11.71 -2.20
C VAL A 61 -0.19 -12.05 -1.27
N ALA A 62 -0.40 -11.29 -0.20
CA ALA A 62 -1.52 -11.50 0.72
C ALA A 62 -2.89 -11.38 0.02
N ALA A 63 -3.02 -10.45 -0.92
CA ALA A 63 -4.24 -10.28 -1.72
C ALA A 63 -4.46 -11.44 -2.70
N ILE A 64 -3.40 -12.00 -3.30
CA ILE A 64 -3.47 -13.22 -4.12
C ILE A 64 -3.85 -14.43 -3.26
N LEU A 65 -3.30 -14.54 -2.05
CA LEU A 65 -3.66 -15.58 -1.08
C LEU A 65 -5.14 -15.49 -0.68
N LEU A 66 -5.67 -14.28 -0.51
CA LEU A 66 -7.09 -14.06 -0.28
C LEU A 66 -7.92 -14.53 -1.48
N TRP A 67 -7.51 -14.20 -2.71
CA TRP A 67 -8.26 -14.56 -3.91
C TRP A 67 -8.25 -16.06 -4.21
N ARG A 68 -7.08 -16.70 -4.30
CA ARG A 68 -6.94 -18.07 -4.79
C ARG A 68 -7.14 -19.12 -3.68
N PRO A 69 -6.24 -19.25 -2.68
CA PRO A 69 -6.46 -20.12 -1.52
C PRO A 69 -7.70 -19.75 -0.68
N GLY A 70 -7.89 -18.46 -0.41
CA GLY A 70 -8.98 -17.96 0.43
C GLY A 70 -10.34 -17.93 -0.28
N ARG A 71 -10.38 -18.08 -1.61
CA ARG A 71 -11.60 -17.98 -2.43
C ARG A 71 -12.35 -16.65 -2.26
N GLY A 72 -11.63 -15.61 -1.84
CA GLY A 72 -12.12 -14.23 -1.76
C GLY A 72 -12.20 -13.56 -3.12
N PRO A 73 -12.63 -12.29 -3.17
CA PRO A 73 -12.71 -11.55 -4.43
C PRO A 73 -11.33 -11.34 -5.06
N LEU A 74 -11.27 -11.26 -6.40
CA LEU A 74 -10.04 -10.98 -7.16
C LEU A 74 -9.57 -9.52 -7.03
N TRP A 75 -10.52 -8.59 -6.88
CA TRP A 75 -10.21 -7.16 -6.97
C TRP A 75 -9.12 -6.67 -6.00
N PRO A 76 -8.93 -7.19 -4.76
CA PRO A 76 -7.85 -6.74 -3.89
C PRO A 76 -6.46 -7.00 -4.46
N ALA A 77 -6.31 -8.10 -5.22
CA ALA A 77 -5.07 -8.41 -5.92
C ALA A 77 -4.85 -7.44 -7.08
N LEU A 78 -5.91 -7.08 -7.81
CA LEU A 78 -5.83 -6.08 -8.90
C LEU A 78 -5.49 -4.68 -8.36
N VAL A 79 -6.09 -4.25 -7.24
CA VAL A 79 -5.76 -2.97 -6.59
C VAL A 79 -4.31 -2.96 -6.11
N SER A 80 -3.86 -4.03 -5.46
CA SER A 80 -2.47 -4.14 -4.99
C SER A 80 -1.49 -4.14 -6.17
N LEU A 81 -1.80 -4.82 -7.27
CA LEU A 81 -0.99 -4.80 -8.48
C LEU A 81 -0.96 -3.41 -9.14
N GLY A 82 -2.11 -2.72 -9.18
CA GLY A 82 -2.19 -1.35 -9.67
C GLY A 82 -1.38 -0.37 -8.83
N LEU A 83 -1.41 -0.52 -7.50
CA LEU A 83 -0.55 0.24 -6.59
C LEU A 83 0.94 -0.05 -6.83
N VAL A 84 1.33 -1.31 -7.06
CA VAL A 84 2.73 -1.66 -7.38
C VAL A 84 3.16 -0.91 -8.64
N ALA A 85 2.37 -0.99 -9.71
CA ALA A 85 2.68 -0.30 -10.96
C ALA A 85 2.75 1.23 -10.76
N ALA A 86 1.79 1.81 -10.03
CA ALA A 86 1.76 3.24 -9.73
C ALA A 86 2.99 3.68 -8.93
N GLU A 87 3.40 2.93 -7.91
CA GLU A 87 4.59 3.25 -7.13
C GLU A 87 5.88 3.10 -7.94
N THR A 88 5.98 2.09 -8.81
CA THR A 88 7.14 1.95 -9.72
C THR A 88 7.28 3.19 -10.61
N VAL A 89 6.17 3.66 -11.20
CA VAL A 89 6.14 4.91 -11.99
C VAL A 89 6.49 6.11 -11.13
N GLN A 90 5.96 6.19 -9.90
CA GLN A 90 6.25 7.29 -8.97
C GLN A 90 7.73 7.33 -8.58
N VAL A 91 8.35 6.17 -8.32
CA VAL A 91 9.77 6.06 -7.99
C VAL A 91 10.62 6.55 -9.15
N ALA A 92 10.32 6.10 -10.38
CA ALA A 92 10.99 6.58 -11.58
C ALA A 92 10.87 8.11 -11.74
N ALA A 93 9.65 8.64 -11.63
CA ALA A 93 9.40 10.09 -11.68
C ALA A 93 10.17 10.86 -10.60
N GLY A 94 10.34 10.28 -9.39
CA GLY A 94 11.13 10.85 -8.31
C GLY A 94 12.64 10.86 -8.61
N GLN A 95 13.18 9.79 -9.21
CA GLN A 95 14.59 9.76 -9.64
C GLN A 95 14.86 10.77 -10.76
N ASP A 96 13.95 10.90 -11.71
CA ASP A 96 14.04 11.81 -12.84
C ASP A 96 13.64 13.26 -12.49
N ARG A 97 13.23 13.51 -11.23
CA ARG A 97 12.78 14.81 -10.72
C ARG A 97 11.59 15.42 -11.47
N VAL A 98 10.73 14.57 -12.02
CA VAL A 98 9.48 14.98 -12.68
C VAL A 98 8.41 15.24 -11.61
N LEU A 99 8.60 16.31 -10.84
CA LEU A 99 7.79 16.61 -9.64
C LEU A 99 6.29 16.81 -9.95
N ALA A 100 5.98 17.35 -11.14
CA ALA A 100 4.62 17.54 -11.62
C ALA A 100 3.82 16.23 -11.74
N LEU A 101 4.50 15.08 -11.96
CA LEU A 101 3.89 13.75 -11.91
C LEU A 101 4.04 13.12 -10.53
N HIS A 102 5.22 13.24 -9.93
CA HIS A 102 5.56 12.59 -8.66
C HIS A 102 4.61 12.99 -7.53
N PHE A 103 4.34 14.28 -7.34
CA PHE A 103 3.48 14.74 -6.24
C PHE A 103 2.01 14.32 -6.39
N PRO A 104 1.34 14.55 -7.53
CA PRO A 104 -0.05 14.11 -7.68
C PRO A 104 -0.21 12.59 -7.61
N LEU A 105 0.74 11.84 -8.20
CA LEU A 105 0.71 10.39 -8.16
C LEU A 105 0.86 9.85 -6.73
N GLY A 106 1.76 10.43 -5.92
CA GLY A 106 1.90 10.08 -4.52
C GLY A 106 0.65 10.35 -3.69
N MET A 107 -0.03 11.47 -3.94
CA MET A 107 -1.31 11.76 -3.29
C MET A 107 -2.40 10.76 -3.69
N ALA A 108 -2.44 10.34 -4.96
CA ALA A 108 -3.37 9.31 -5.43
C ALA A 108 -3.07 7.94 -4.80
N ILE A 109 -1.80 7.56 -4.70
CA ILE A 109 -1.35 6.33 -4.03
C ILE A 109 -1.77 6.37 -2.55
N PHE A 110 -1.56 7.49 -1.86
CA PHE A 110 -2.02 7.68 -0.48
C PHE A 110 -3.53 7.46 -0.34
N GLY A 111 -4.33 8.16 -1.15
CA GLY A 111 -5.80 8.06 -1.08
C GLY A 111 -6.31 6.64 -1.33
N LEU A 112 -5.76 5.96 -2.36
CA LEU A 112 -6.13 4.58 -2.66
C LEU A 112 -5.69 3.60 -1.56
N SER A 113 -4.48 3.77 -1.02
CA SER A 113 -3.96 2.93 0.07
C SER A 113 -4.76 3.11 1.36
N ALA A 114 -5.21 4.34 1.65
CA ALA A 114 -6.07 4.62 2.79
C ALA A 114 -7.44 3.94 2.66
N VAL A 115 -8.10 4.09 1.51
CA VAL A 115 -9.39 3.43 1.22
C VAL A 115 -9.25 1.90 1.27
N PHE A 116 -8.19 1.36 0.66
CA PHE A 116 -7.91 -0.07 0.67
C PHE A 116 -7.73 -0.59 2.10
N THR A 117 -6.89 0.08 2.89
CA THR A 117 -6.64 -0.28 4.29
C THR A 117 -7.93 -0.26 5.09
N VAL A 118 -8.72 0.83 5.04
CA VAL A 118 -10.01 0.93 5.72
C VAL A 118 -10.94 -0.22 5.32
N TRP A 119 -10.98 -0.57 4.04
CA TRP A 119 -11.79 -1.70 3.56
C TRP A 119 -11.36 -3.02 4.21
N THR A 120 -10.05 -3.33 4.30
CA THR A 120 -9.56 -4.59 4.89
C THR A 120 -10.02 -4.77 6.36
N TRP A 121 -10.12 -3.66 7.10
CA TRP A 121 -10.57 -3.64 8.50
C TRP A 121 -12.10 -3.61 8.66
N ARG A 122 -12.85 -3.13 7.65
CA ARG A 122 -14.32 -3.14 7.67
C ARG A 122 -14.93 -4.43 7.14
N ALA A 123 -14.31 -5.08 6.17
CA ALA A 123 -14.83 -6.30 5.53
C ALA A 123 -15.08 -7.45 6.53
N GLY A 124 -14.29 -7.54 7.61
CA GLY A 124 -14.45 -8.58 8.63
C GLY A 124 -15.62 -8.39 9.61
N ARG A 125 -16.30 -7.24 9.61
CA ARG A 125 -17.45 -6.99 10.52
C ARG A 125 -18.77 -7.56 10.00
N ARG A 126 -18.83 -8.04 8.76
CA ARG A 126 -20.07 -8.54 8.12
C ARG A 126 -20.36 -10.02 8.37
N VAL A 127 -19.60 -10.69 9.24
CA VAL A 127 -19.69 -12.15 9.47
C VAL A 127 -20.35 -12.51 10.83
N SER A 128 -20.78 -11.54 11.65
CA SER A 128 -21.30 -11.81 13.01
C SER A 128 -22.79 -11.56 13.22
N THR A 129 -23.63 -11.61 12.17
CA THR A 129 -25.09 -11.49 12.32
C THR A 129 -25.79 -12.57 11.50
N SER A 130 -25.96 -13.75 12.10
CA SER A 130 -26.93 -14.77 11.70
C SER A 130 -27.29 -15.60 12.92
#